data_AF-A0A7Z9BQV9-F1
#
_entry.id   AF-A0A7Z9BQV9-F1
#
_cell.length_a   1.000
_cell.length_b   1.000
_cell.length_c   1.000
_cell.angle_alpha   90.00
_cell.angle_beta   90.00
_cell.angle_gamma   90.00
#
_symmetry.space_group_name_H-M   'P 1'
#
loop_
_entity.id
_entity.type
_entity.pdbx_description
1 polymer ?
#
loop_
_entity_poly.entity_id
_entity_poly.type
_entity_poly.pdbx_seq_one_letter_code
_entity_poly.pdbx_strand_id
1 'polypeptide(L)'
;MFRPFYGPDGFSDTSYPTTELLVPTTLTGSLIGRIGNSQPFAIGSNLTFVAANDGWLYLSMNDKPGTFNDNQGSLNVTVQLHQYRSR
;
A
#
# COMPACT_ATOMS: atom_id res chain seq x y z
N MET A 1 -24.92 8.92 -0.68
CA MET A 1 -23.94 9.03 -1.79
C MET A 1 -23.15 7.74 -1.80
N PHE A 2 -23.19 6.96 -2.89
CA PHE A 2 -22.31 5.80 -3.03
C PHE A 2 -20.88 6.32 -3.22
N ARG A 3 -19.99 6.06 -2.26
CA ARG A 3 -18.55 6.18 -2.50
C ARG A 3 -18.11 4.84 -3.09
N PRO A 4 -17.65 4.78 -4.35
CA PRO A 4 -17.17 3.52 -4.89
C PRO A 4 -15.98 3.04 -4.04
N PHE A 5 -15.92 1.74 -3.77
CA PHE A 5 -14.69 1.14 -3.27
C PHE A 5 -13.63 1.27 -4.37
N TYR A 6 -12.45 1.76 -4.01
CA TYR A 6 -11.33 1.86 -4.95
C TYR A 6 -10.50 0.59 -4.90
N GLY A 7 -10.01 0.17 -6.07
CA GLY A 7 -9.07 -0.93 -6.17
C GLY A 7 -7.72 -0.60 -5.53
N PRO A 8 -6.77 -1.54 -5.55
CA PRO A 8 -5.47 -1.38 -4.89
C PRO A 8 -4.60 -0.24 -5.46
N ASP A 9 -4.93 0.31 -6.62
CA ASP A 9 -4.25 1.48 -7.18
C ASP A 9 -4.71 2.82 -6.56
N GLY A 10 -5.79 2.82 -5.77
CA GLY A 10 -6.27 3.98 -5.02
C GLY A 10 -7.23 4.90 -5.78
N PHE A 11 -7.56 6.02 -5.15
CA PHE A 11 -8.51 7.00 -5.66
C PHE A 11 -7.82 8.03 -6.56
N SER A 12 -8.19 8.04 -7.84
CA SER A 12 -7.54 8.84 -8.89
C SER A 12 -7.91 10.33 -8.91
N ASP A 13 -8.70 10.81 -7.95
CA ASP A 13 -8.99 12.24 -7.82
C ASP A 13 -7.80 12.99 -7.23
N THR A 14 -7.06 13.67 -8.09
CA THR A 14 -5.85 14.42 -7.75
C THR A 14 -6.12 15.68 -6.92
N SER A 15 -7.39 16.02 -6.65
CA SER A 15 -7.72 17.08 -5.69
C SER A 15 -7.47 16.67 -4.23
N TYR A 16 -7.34 15.37 -3.96
CA TYR A 16 -6.98 14.87 -2.63
C TYR A 16 -5.45 14.95 -2.44
N PRO A 17 -4.96 15.74 -1.46
CA PRO A 17 -3.53 15.91 -1.26
C PRO A 17 -2.89 14.61 -0.76
N THR A 18 -1.79 14.21 -1.40
CA THR A 18 -1.03 13.02 -0.99
C THR A 18 0.02 13.32 0.08
N THR A 19 0.33 14.60 0.33
CA THR A 19 1.44 15.02 1.21
C THR A 19 1.31 14.60 2.66
N GLU A 20 0.09 14.28 3.12
CA GLU A 20 -0.20 13.86 4.50
C GLU A 20 -0.38 12.34 4.65
N LEU A 21 -0.26 11.58 3.55
CA LEU A 21 -0.43 10.12 3.57
C LEU A 21 0.83 9.42 4.08
N LEU A 22 0.67 8.16 4.52
CA LEU A 22 1.80 7.31 4.90
C LEU A 22 2.86 7.18 3.80
N VAL A 23 2.44 7.11 2.54
CA VAL A 23 3.31 7.13 1.35
C VAL A 23 2.88 8.30 0.45
N PRO A 24 3.53 9.46 0.54
CA PRO A 24 3.12 10.67 -0.20
C PRO A 24 3.24 10.60 -1.72
N THR A 25 3.94 9.59 -2.24
CA THR A 25 4.18 9.39 -3.67
C THR A 25 3.14 8.49 -4.35
N THR A 26 2.11 8.04 -3.62
CA THR A 26 1.01 7.25 -4.17
C THR A 26 -0.34 7.75 -3.67
N LEU A 27 -1.43 7.29 -4.29
CA LEU A 27 -2.77 7.84 -4.08
C LEU A 27 -3.36 7.41 -2.73
N THR A 28 -4.37 8.15 -2.26
CA THR A 28 -5.21 7.74 -1.14
C THR A 28 -5.90 6.42 -1.48
N GLY A 29 -5.90 5.48 -0.55
CA GLY A 29 -6.48 4.16 -0.75
C GLY A 29 -5.67 3.24 -1.66
N SER A 30 -4.43 3.58 -2.05
CA SER A 30 -3.56 2.60 -2.72
C SER A 30 -3.02 1.57 -1.71
N LEU A 31 -2.76 0.33 -2.15
CA LEU A 31 -2.08 -0.66 -1.33
C LEU A 31 -0.61 -0.27 -1.14
N ILE A 32 -0.15 -0.26 0.10
CA ILE A 32 1.24 0.02 0.50
C ILE A 32 1.81 -1.11 1.35
N GLY A 33 3.14 -1.22 1.35
CA GLY A 33 3.89 -2.20 2.13
C GLY A 33 4.93 -1.54 3.03
N ARG A 34 5.33 -2.25 4.08
CA ARG A 34 6.51 -1.92 4.90
C ARG A 34 7.19 -3.20 5.36
N ILE A 35 8.52 -3.24 5.35
CA ILE A 35 9.29 -4.37 5.89
C ILE A 35 9.93 -3.95 7.22
N GLY A 36 9.56 -4.65 8.30
CA GLY A 36 10.05 -4.33 9.64
C GLY A 36 9.77 -2.87 9.99
N ASN A 37 10.83 -2.13 10.34
CA ASN A 37 10.78 -0.70 10.68
C ASN A 37 11.26 0.22 9.53
N SER A 38 11.32 -0.28 8.29
CA SER A 38 11.71 0.52 7.12
C SER A 38 10.69 1.63 6.82
N GLN A 39 11.04 2.53 5.89
CA GLN A 39 10.05 3.38 5.25
C GLN A 39 9.02 2.52 4.48
N PRO A 40 7.74 2.91 4.48
CA PRO A 40 6.73 2.26 3.66
C PRO A 40 6.94 2.58 2.17
N PHE A 41 6.41 1.72 1.30
CA PHE A 41 6.53 1.83 -0.15
C PHE A 41 5.19 1.52 -0.84
N ALA A 42 5.01 2.06 -2.05
CA ALA A 42 3.83 1.81 -2.87
C ALA A 42 3.86 0.40 -3.47
N ILE A 43 2.72 -0.30 -3.43
CA ILE A 43 2.52 -1.61 -4.08
C ILE A 43 1.54 -1.49 -5.25
N GLY A 44 0.40 -0.84 -5.03
CA GLY A 44 -0.68 -0.82 -6.03
C GLY A 44 -1.27 -2.21 -6.29
N SER A 45 -1.75 -2.43 -7.51
CA SER A 45 -2.30 -3.72 -7.95
C SER A 45 -1.28 -4.87 -8.00
N ASN A 46 0.00 -4.59 -8.25
CA ASN A 46 1.06 -5.59 -8.26
C ASN A 46 2.45 -4.94 -8.12
N LEU A 47 3.34 -5.59 -7.36
CA LEU A 47 4.75 -5.27 -7.31
C LEU A 47 5.59 -6.53 -7.14
N THR A 48 6.69 -6.64 -7.89
CA THR A 48 7.77 -7.59 -7.64
C THR A 48 9.03 -6.81 -7.27
N PHE A 49 9.65 -7.15 -6.14
CA PHE A 49 10.85 -6.46 -5.67
C PHE A 49 11.75 -7.38 -4.84
N VAL A 50 13.01 -6.97 -4.67
CA VAL A 50 13.94 -7.59 -3.73
C VAL A 50 13.86 -6.82 -2.40
N ALA A 51 13.60 -7.53 -1.31
CA ALA A 51 13.58 -6.92 0.02
C ALA A 51 14.97 -6.34 0.36
N ALA A 52 15.03 -5.04 0.64
CA ALA A 52 16.27 -4.36 1.00
C ALA A 52 16.65 -4.56 2.49
N ASN A 53 15.70 -5.01 3.31
CA ASN A 53 15.87 -5.21 4.75
C ASN A 53 15.16 -6.52 5.16
N ASP A 54 15.60 -7.12 6.25
CA ASP A 54 14.92 -8.25 6.87
C ASP A 54 13.74 -7.80 7.74
N GLY A 55 12.70 -8.63 7.83
CA GLY A 55 11.60 -8.43 8.76
C GLY A 55 10.24 -8.85 8.20
N TRP A 56 9.20 -8.64 9.01
CA TRP A 56 7.81 -8.88 8.61
C TRP A 56 7.37 -7.90 7.54
N LEU A 57 6.67 -8.41 6.52
CA LEU A 57 5.90 -7.60 5.58
C LEU A 57 4.58 -7.19 6.24
N TYR A 58 4.38 -5.89 6.41
CA TYR A 58 3.11 -5.28 6.81
C TYR A 58 2.44 -4.68 5.59
N LEU A 59 1.12 -4.85 5.47
CA LEU A 59 0.29 -4.27 4.42
C LEU A 59 -0.73 -3.32 5.04
N SER A 60 -1.01 -2.21 4.36
CA SER A 60 -2.04 -1.24 4.73
C SER A 60 -2.60 -0.57 3.49
N MET A 61 -3.78 0.03 3.61
CA MET A 61 -4.23 1.06 2.67
C MET A 61 -3.47 2.35 2.97
N ASN A 62 -3.13 3.11 1.94
CA ASN A 62 -2.49 4.41 2.07
C ASN A 62 -3.51 5.45 2.50
N ASP A 63 -3.33 6.01 3.69
CA ASP A 63 -4.24 7.01 4.24
C ASP A 63 -3.45 7.95 5.16
N LYS A 64 -4.10 9.02 5.60
CA LYS A 64 -3.56 9.95 6.58
C LYS A 64 -3.46 9.27 7.96
N PRO A 65 -2.36 9.46 8.70
CA PRO A 65 -2.27 8.99 10.08
C PRO A 65 -3.45 9.46 10.94
N GLY A 66 -4.12 8.51 11.59
CA GLY A 66 -5.24 8.79 12.51
C GLY A 66 -6.62 8.88 11.87
N THR A 67 -6.75 8.69 10.55
CA THR A 67 -8.07 8.75 9.87
C THR A 67 -8.63 7.40 9.44
N PHE A 68 -7.91 6.30 9.67
CA PHE A 68 -8.31 4.96 9.21
C PHE A 68 -9.67 4.45 9.69
N ASN A 69 -10.26 5.07 10.70
CA ASN A 69 -11.48 4.60 11.37
C ASN A 69 -12.76 4.78 10.54
N ASP A 70 -12.74 5.60 9.48
CA ASP A 70 -13.88 5.76 8.57
C ASP A 70 -13.72 4.96 7.26
N ASN A 71 -12.59 4.24 7.10
CA ASN A 71 -12.36 3.35 5.96
C ASN A 71 -13.29 2.14 5.99
N GLN A 72 -13.69 1.70 4.80
CA GLN A 72 -14.57 0.55 4.60
C GLN A 72 -14.02 -0.36 3.49
N GLY A 73 -14.33 -1.65 3.56
CA GLY A 73 -13.92 -2.65 2.57
C GLY A 73 -12.59 -3.33 2.90
N SER A 74 -12.13 -4.20 1.99
CA SER A 74 -10.91 -4.99 2.17
C SER A 74 -10.36 -5.46 0.82
N LEU A 75 -9.06 -5.76 0.77
CA LEU A 75 -8.40 -6.41 -0.36
C LEU A 75 -8.08 -7.87 -0.05
N ASN A 76 -8.23 -8.74 -1.04
CA ASN A 76 -7.61 -10.07 -1.03
C ASN A 76 -6.25 -9.96 -1.71
N VAL A 77 -5.18 -10.25 -0.98
CA VAL A 77 -3.79 -10.10 -1.45
C VAL A 77 -3.08 -11.45 -1.42
N THR A 78 -2.39 -11.77 -2.53
CA THR A 78 -1.51 -12.95 -2.62
C THR A 78 -0.06 -12.50 -2.56
N VAL A 79 0.75 -13.12 -1.69
CA VAL A 79 2.18 -12.86 -1.57
C VAL A 79 2.94 -14.11 -1.98
N GLN A 80 3.95 -13.95 -2.84
CA GLN A 80 4.79 -15.05 -3.32
C GLN A 80 6.26 -14.70 -3.10
N LEU A 81 7.01 -15.60 -2.46
CA LEU A 81 8.45 -15.48 -2.33
C LEU A 81 9.12 -16.14 -3.54
N HIS A 82 9.73 -15.33 -4.40
CA HIS A 82 10.53 -15.81 -5.51
C HIS A 82 11.96 -16.05 -5.01
N GLN A 83 12.31 -17.30 -4.73
CA GLN A 83 13.67 -17.65 -4.36
C GLN A 83 14.60 -17.45 -5.57
N TYR A 84 15.57 -16.55 -5.46
CA TYR A 84 16.71 -16.56 -6.36
C TYR A 84 17.50 -17.85 -6.10
N ARG A 85 17.38 -18.84 -7.00
CA ARG A 85 18.28 -19.98 -6.99
C ARG A 85 19.61 -19.54 -7.59
N SER A 86 20.67 -19.45 -6.80
CA SER A 86 22.02 -19.41 -7.36
C SER A 86 22.28 -20.76 -8.04
N ARG A 87 22.75 -20.72 -9.29
CA ARG A 87 23.38 -21.89 -9.91
C ARG A 87 24.74 -22.11 -9.27
#